data_AF-A0A969NZD2-F1
#
_entry.id   AF-A0A969NZD2-F1
#
_cell.length_a   1.000
_cell.length_b   1.000
_cell.length_c   1.000
_cell.angle_alpha   90.00
_cell.angle_beta   90.00
_cell.angle_gamma   90.00
#
_symmetry.space_group_name_H-M   'P 1'
#
loop_
_entity.id
_entity.type
_entity.pdbx_description
1 polymer ?
#
loop_
_entity_poly.entity_id
_entity_poly.type
_entity_poly.pdbx_seq_one_letter_code
_entity_poly.pdbx_strand_id
1 'polypeptide(L)'
;MNIFVRLPNIQSMREAHLVEPDQNDVSRSSRSIGELMRLGAGVMRAAQRQAPAAQSIVVVTNEHDIVVNRQMIHQLVERWQGHGKAVQTLTIAASHHLGHDCIDPAQPDQNTALVYPMLADVMMQSALTRGPSPKGGEGS
;
A
#
# COMPACT_ATOMS: atom_id res chain seq x y z
N MET A 1 21.87 2.02 5.99
CA MET A 1 22.01 0.79 6.79
C MET A 1 20.78 0.69 7.69
N ASN A 2 20.04 -0.42 7.71
CA ASN A 2 18.85 -0.56 8.59
C ASN A 2 19.27 -1.14 9.95
N ILE A 3 19.21 -0.35 11.01
CA ILE A 3 19.64 -0.75 12.37
C ILE A 3 18.67 -1.74 13.03
N PHE A 4 17.39 -1.74 12.63
CA PHE A 4 16.35 -2.58 13.25
C PHE A 4 16.50 -4.07 12.96
N VAL A 5 17.22 -4.46 11.91
CA VAL A 5 17.53 -5.88 11.63
C VAL A 5 18.81 -6.37 12.33
N ARG A 6 19.60 -5.45 12.91
CA ARG A 6 20.89 -5.74 13.57
C ARG A 6 20.83 -5.66 15.10
N LEU A 7 19.84 -4.96 15.64
CA LEU A 7 19.60 -4.88 17.08
C LEU A 7 18.76 -6.06 17.58
N PRO A 8 18.76 -6.32 18.90
CA PRO A 8 17.83 -7.26 19.52
C PRO A 8 16.38 -6.96 19.11
N ASN A 9 15.58 -8.02 18.98
CA ASN A 9 14.16 -7.88 18.70
C ASN A 9 13.44 -7.38 19.95
N ILE A 10 12.86 -6.18 19.88
CA ILE A 10 12.07 -5.58 20.96
C ILE A 10 10.62 -5.66 20.54
N GLN A 11 9.77 -6.20 21.41
CA GLN A 11 8.33 -6.24 21.22
C GLN A 11 7.70 -5.19 22.12
N SER A 12 6.90 -4.27 21.56
CA SER A 12 6.02 -3.47 22.39
C SER A 12 4.85 -4.36 22.83
N MET A 13 4.79 -4.70 24.11
CA MET A 13 3.59 -5.27 24.70
C MET A 13 2.70 -4.11 25.12
N ARG A 14 1.56 -3.95 24.45
CA ARG A 14 0.42 -3.25 25.05
C ARG A 14 -0.29 -4.32 25.89
N GLU A 15 -0.69 -4.00 27.12
CA GLU A 15 -1.43 -4.95 27.96
C GLU A 15 -2.67 -5.42 27.20
N ALA A 16 -2.60 -6.64 26.65
CA ALA A 16 -3.73 -7.24 25.97
C ALA A 16 -4.81 -7.50 27.03
N HIS A 17 -5.91 -6.76 26.97
CA HIS A 17 -7.10 -7.13 27.71
C HIS A 17 -7.67 -8.38 27.01
N LEU A 18 -7.33 -9.57 27.54
CA LEU A 18 -7.59 -10.90 26.97
C LEU A 18 -9.09 -11.28 26.99
N VAL A 19 -9.97 -10.47 26.39
CA VAL A 19 -11.39 -10.81 26.30
C VAL A 19 -11.78 -11.36 24.92
N GLU A 20 -11.02 -11.09 23.86
CA GLU A 20 -11.15 -11.74 22.54
C GLU A 20 -9.88 -11.43 21.71
N PRO A 21 -9.44 -12.28 20.76
CA PRO A 21 -8.33 -11.92 19.88
C PRO A 21 -8.77 -10.84 18.90
N ASP A 22 -8.67 -9.58 19.32
CA ASP A 22 -8.67 -8.45 18.40
C ASP A 22 -7.41 -8.53 17.53
N GLN A 23 -7.58 -8.62 16.21
CA GLN A 23 -6.49 -8.61 15.23
C GLN A 23 -5.70 -7.29 15.25
N ASN A 24 -6.22 -6.25 15.91
CA ASN A 24 -5.57 -4.94 16.03
C ASN A 24 -4.61 -4.81 17.24
N ASP A 25 -4.68 -5.72 18.21
CA ASP A 25 -3.85 -5.67 19.42
C ASP A 25 -2.66 -6.66 19.36
N VAL A 26 -1.96 -6.65 18.23
CA VAL A 26 -0.74 -7.47 18.06
C VAL A 26 0.49 -6.66 18.44
N SER A 27 1.33 -7.24 19.30
CA SER A 27 2.65 -6.69 19.66
C SER A 27 3.46 -6.32 18.42
N ARG A 28 3.99 -5.09 18.37
CA ARG A 28 4.86 -4.64 17.26
C ARG A 28 6.30 -5.05 17.54
N SER A 29 6.92 -5.78 16.61
CA SER A 29 8.31 -6.24 16.71
C SER A 29 9.25 -5.29 15.97
N SER A 30 10.34 -4.89 16.59
CA SER A 30 11.38 -4.09 15.92
C SER A 30 11.94 -4.80 14.69
N ARG A 31 12.03 -6.14 14.74
CA ARG A 31 12.48 -6.98 13.62
C ARG A 31 11.49 -6.95 12.46
N SER A 32 10.17 -7.04 12.70
CA SER A 32 9.18 -6.97 11.61
C SER A 32 9.20 -5.61 10.91
N ILE A 33 9.32 -4.53 11.68
CA ILE A 33 9.50 -3.17 11.14
C ILE A 33 10.78 -3.10 10.30
N GLY A 34 11.89 -3.65 10.80
CA GLY A 34 13.16 -3.71 10.08
C GLY A 34 13.05 -4.42 8.73
N GLU A 35 12.36 -5.55 8.67
CA GLU A 35 12.14 -6.27 7.42
C GLU A 35 11.24 -5.53 6.45
N LEU A 36 10.17 -4.88 6.93
CA LEU A 36 9.31 -4.03 6.11
C LEU A 36 10.10 -2.88 5.46
N MET A 37 10.97 -2.22 6.22
CA MET A 37 11.84 -1.16 5.70
C MET A 37 12.86 -1.69 4.69
N ARG A 38 13.40 -2.90 4.90
CA ARG A 38 14.31 -3.56 3.96
C ARG A 38 13.60 -3.87 2.63
N LEU A 39 12.36 -4.34 2.69
CA LEU A 39 11.50 -4.58 1.54
C LEU A 39 11.25 -3.27 0.77
N GLY A 40 10.82 -2.20 1.45
CA GLY A 40 10.56 -0.89 0.83
C GLY A 40 11.81 -0.33 0.13
N ALA A 41 12.98 -0.43 0.75
CA ALA A 41 14.24 -0.04 0.11
C ALA A 41 14.57 -0.90 -1.12
N GLY A 42 14.21 -2.19 -1.12
CA GLY A 42 14.30 -3.08 -2.27
C GLY A 42 13.43 -2.64 -3.44
N VAL A 43 12.16 -2.32 -3.17
CA VAL A 43 11.22 -1.79 -4.16
C VAL A 43 11.73 -0.49 -4.78
N MET A 44 12.19 0.46 -3.95
CA MET A 44 12.74 1.73 -4.43
C MET A 44 13.98 1.55 -5.31
N ARG A 45 14.88 0.61 -4.96
CA ARG A 45 16.04 0.27 -5.78
C ARG A 45 15.63 -0.41 -7.09
N ALA A 46 14.62 -1.28 -7.09
CA ALA A 46 14.11 -1.91 -8.30
C ALA A 46 13.50 -0.88 -9.26
N ALA A 47 12.69 0.04 -8.72
CA ALA A 47 12.07 1.13 -9.49
C ALA A 47 13.09 2.07 -10.14
N GLN A 48 14.31 2.20 -9.60
CA GLN A 48 15.39 2.96 -10.25
C GLN A 48 15.89 2.31 -11.54
N ARG A 49 15.81 0.98 -11.65
CA ARG A 49 16.45 0.22 -12.74
C ARG A 49 15.47 -0.27 -13.80
N GLN A 50 14.21 -0.48 -13.44
CA GLN A 50 13.24 -1.09 -14.35
C GLN A 50 11.80 -0.70 -14.02
N ALA A 51 10.96 -0.79 -15.04
CA ALA A 51 9.51 -0.73 -14.89
C ALA A 51 9.00 -1.86 -13.96
N PRO A 52 7.89 -1.63 -13.24
CA PRO A 52 7.22 -2.69 -12.49
C PRO A 52 6.57 -3.69 -13.46
N ALA A 53 6.58 -4.97 -13.09
CA ALA A 53 6.02 -6.04 -13.92
C ALA A 53 4.48 -6.05 -13.99
N ALA A 54 3.81 -5.41 -13.03
CA ALA A 54 2.35 -5.31 -13.00
C ALA A 54 1.84 -4.64 -14.28
N GLN A 55 0.77 -5.15 -14.91
CA GLN A 55 0.27 -4.62 -16.18
C GLN A 55 -0.39 -3.24 -16.04
N SER A 56 -1.17 -3.02 -14.98
CA SER A 56 -1.65 -1.69 -14.60
C SER A 56 -1.49 -1.48 -13.09
N ILE A 57 -1.29 -0.23 -12.70
CA ILE A 57 -1.11 0.18 -11.32
C ILE A 57 -1.96 1.41 -11.08
N VAL A 58 -2.75 1.37 -10.01
CA VAL A 58 -3.36 2.55 -9.43
C VAL A 58 -2.80 2.73 -8.02
N VAL A 59 -2.30 3.92 -7.72
CA VAL A 59 -1.82 4.30 -6.40
C VAL A 59 -2.86 5.21 -5.77
N VAL A 60 -3.46 4.75 -4.68
CA VAL A 60 -4.44 5.52 -3.90
C VAL A 60 -3.75 6.05 -2.65
N THR A 61 -3.84 7.34 -2.38
CA THR A 61 -3.27 7.98 -1.17
C THR A 61 -4.35 8.68 -0.37
N ASN A 62 -4.17 8.74 0.95
CA ASN A 62 -5.00 9.53 1.86
C ASN A 62 -4.20 10.76 2.31
N GLU A 63 -4.68 11.97 2.06
CA GLU A 63 -3.99 13.20 2.47
C GLU A 63 -3.96 13.40 3.99
N HIS A 64 -4.94 12.85 4.71
CA HIS A 64 -5.02 12.94 6.16
C HIS A 64 -4.11 11.92 6.88
N ASP A 65 -3.49 10.98 6.14
CA ASP A 65 -2.56 10.00 6.70
C ASP A 65 -1.22 10.66 7.10
N ILE A 66 -0.90 10.58 8.40
CA ILE A 66 0.35 11.09 8.99
C ILE A 66 1.41 10.00 9.23
N VAL A 67 1.06 8.74 9.03
CA VAL A 67 1.92 7.57 9.30
C VAL A 67 2.78 7.26 8.08
N VAL A 68 2.23 7.42 6.87
CA VAL A 68 2.94 7.10 5.62
C VAL A 68 3.64 8.31 5.02
N ASN A 69 4.89 8.11 4.58
CA ASN A 69 5.64 9.16 3.91
C ASN A 69 5.17 9.32 2.45
N ARG A 70 4.32 10.33 2.21
CA ARG A 70 3.82 10.68 0.87
C ARG A 70 4.92 10.97 -0.15
N GLN A 71 6.00 11.63 0.26
CA GLN A 71 7.11 11.95 -0.64
C GLN A 71 7.76 10.68 -1.21
N MET A 72 7.89 9.62 -0.41
CA MET A 72 8.41 8.34 -0.90
C MET A 72 7.47 7.67 -1.90
N ILE A 73 6.14 7.79 -1.71
CA ILE A 73 5.15 7.31 -2.68
C ILE A 73 5.30 8.05 -4.00
N HIS A 74 5.35 9.38 -3.98
CA HIS A 74 5.52 10.19 -5.19
C HIS A 74 6.80 9.82 -5.95
N GLN A 75 7.92 9.69 -5.24
CA GLN A 75 9.18 9.26 -5.87
C GLN A 75 9.10 7.87 -6.51
N LEU A 76 8.35 6.94 -5.90
CA LEU A 76 8.16 5.61 -6.47
C LEU A 76 7.33 5.68 -7.77
N VAL A 77 6.24 6.44 -7.75
CA VAL A 77 5.37 6.66 -8.91
C VAL A 77 6.14 7.32 -10.05
N GLU A 78 6.87 8.40 -9.77
CA GLU A 78 7.69 9.11 -10.75
C GLU A 78 8.72 8.19 -11.41
N ARG A 79 9.38 7.33 -10.62
CA ARG A 79 10.34 6.36 -11.17
C ARG A 79 9.67 5.37 -12.11
N TRP A 80 8.52 4.82 -11.72
CA TRP A 80 7.79 3.90 -12.59
C TRP A 80 7.31 4.57 -13.87
N GLN A 81 6.77 5.78 -13.78
CA GLN A 81 6.37 6.58 -14.94
C GLN A 81 7.57 6.93 -15.84
N GLY A 82 8.73 7.23 -15.25
CA GLY A 82 9.99 7.45 -15.97
C GLY A 82 10.48 6.24 -16.78
N HIS A 83 10.09 5.02 -16.39
CA HIS A 83 10.30 3.80 -17.19
C HIS A 83 9.18 3.54 -18.21
N GLY A 84 8.36 4.54 -18.53
CA GLY A 84 7.27 4.45 -19.49
C GLY A 84 6.03 3.70 -18.96
N LYS A 85 5.93 3.46 -17.65
CA LYS A 85 4.78 2.76 -17.08
C LYS A 85 3.60 3.72 -16.87
N ALA A 86 2.44 3.33 -17.38
CA ALA A 86 1.18 3.97 -17.01
C ALA A 86 0.82 3.62 -15.55
N VAL A 87 0.99 4.60 -14.65
CA VAL A 87 0.59 4.54 -13.25
C VAL A 87 -0.45 5.63 -13.01
N GLN A 88 -1.66 5.22 -12.61
CA GLN A 88 -2.71 6.16 -12.22
C GLN A 88 -2.56 6.50 -10.74
N THR A 89 -2.87 7.74 -10.38
CA THR A 89 -2.83 8.21 -8.98
C THR A 89 -4.17 8.81 -8.60
N LEU A 90 -4.72 8.37 -7.48
CA LEU A 90 -5.93 8.94 -6.89
C LEU A 90 -5.61 9.38 -5.46
N THR A 91 -6.04 10.58 -5.11
CA THR A 91 -5.81 11.16 -3.80
C THR A 91 -7.15 11.40 -3.11
N ILE A 92 -7.34 10.81 -1.93
CA ILE A 92 -8.48 11.07 -1.07
C ILE A 92 -8.21 12.34 -0.28
N ALA A 93 -9.09 13.33 -0.44
CA ALA A 93 -8.94 14.64 0.16
C ALA A 93 -8.92 14.58 1.69
N ALA A 94 -8.09 15.40 2.31
CA ALA A 94 -7.96 15.47 3.77
C ALA A 94 -9.28 15.80 4.49
N SER A 95 -10.22 16.45 3.80
CA SER A 95 -11.57 16.79 4.30
C SER A 95 -12.41 15.59 4.70
N HIS A 96 -12.04 14.38 4.26
CA HIS A 96 -12.69 13.15 4.69
C HIS A 96 -12.19 12.63 6.05
N HIS A 97 -11.13 13.24 6.62
CA HIS A 97 -10.59 12.93 7.95
C HIS A 97 -10.31 11.44 8.18
N LEU A 98 -9.91 10.72 7.14
CA LEU A 98 -9.70 9.28 7.19
C LEU A 98 -8.44 8.92 7.99
N GLY A 99 -8.54 7.86 8.78
CA GLY A 99 -7.40 7.22 9.46
C GLY A 99 -6.36 6.61 8.53
N HIS A 100 -5.24 6.18 9.11
CA HIS A 100 -4.22 5.41 8.38
C HIS A 100 -4.81 4.10 7.84
N ASP A 101 -5.50 3.37 8.71
CA ASP A 101 -6.06 2.04 8.42
C ASP A 101 -7.53 2.14 7.95
N CYS A 102 -7.86 3.16 7.15
CA CYS A 102 -9.24 3.51 6.78
C CYS A 102 -10.03 2.47 5.97
N ILE A 103 -9.36 1.41 5.50
CA ILE A 103 -9.97 0.27 4.80
C ILE A 103 -10.34 -0.89 5.74
N ASP A 104 -9.85 -0.88 6.98
CA ASP A 104 -10.16 -1.92 7.95
C ASP A 104 -11.43 -1.53 8.72
N PRO A 105 -12.54 -2.30 8.59
CA PRO A 105 -13.80 -1.97 9.23
C PRO A 105 -13.74 -2.03 10.76
N ALA A 106 -12.72 -2.67 11.33
CA ALA A 106 -12.50 -2.75 12.77
C ALA A 106 -11.85 -1.49 13.36
N GLN A 107 -11.34 -0.56 12.54
CA GLN A 107 -10.67 0.64 13.02
C GLN A 107 -11.68 1.70 13.47
N PRO A 108 -11.40 2.45 14.56
CA PRO A 108 -12.31 3.46 15.06
C PRO A 108 -12.48 4.67 14.13
N ASP A 109 -11.49 4.95 13.27
CA ASP A 109 -11.42 6.09 12.36
C ASP A 109 -11.59 5.70 10.88
N GLN A 110 -12.18 4.53 10.63
CA GLN A 110 -12.54 4.06 9.29
C GLN A 110 -13.76 4.78 8.69
N ASN A 111 -13.86 4.74 7.37
CA ASN A 111 -15.09 5.07 6.64
C ASN A 111 -15.22 4.19 5.39
N THR A 112 -15.45 2.90 5.62
CA THR A 112 -15.58 1.88 4.57
C THR A 112 -16.75 2.15 3.63
N ALA A 113 -17.82 2.80 4.11
CA ALA A 113 -18.95 3.24 3.29
C ALA A 113 -18.55 4.26 2.21
N LEU A 114 -17.53 5.10 2.49
CA LEU A 114 -16.94 6.02 1.51
C LEU A 114 -15.84 5.31 0.68
N VAL A 115 -14.92 4.62 1.35
CA VAL A 115 -13.67 4.14 0.74
C VAL A 115 -13.90 2.94 -0.17
N TYR A 116 -14.78 2.00 0.19
CA TYR A 116 -14.96 0.77 -0.60
C TYR A 116 -15.59 1.02 -1.97
N PRO A 117 -16.67 1.82 -2.10
CA PRO A 117 -17.20 2.16 -3.42
C PRO A 117 -16.14 2.82 -4.31
N MET A 118 -15.35 3.74 -3.76
CA MET A 118 -14.27 4.41 -4.49
C MET A 118 -13.21 3.41 -5.01
N LEU A 119 -12.76 2.47 -4.15
CA LEU A 119 -11.80 1.45 -4.57
C LEU A 119 -12.40 0.49 -5.60
N ALA A 120 -13.67 0.10 -5.45
CA ALA A 120 -14.38 -0.74 -6.41
C ALA A 120 -14.45 -0.07 -7.79
N ASP A 121 -14.81 1.22 -7.84
CA ASP A 121 -14.88 2.00 -9.07
C ASP A 121 -13.51 2.04 -9.77
N VAL A 122 -12.43 2.29 -9.04
CA VAL A 122 -11.06 2.30 -9.58
C VAL A 122 -10.68 0.94 -10.17
N MET A 123 -11.02 -0.16 -9.49
CA MET A 123 -10.73 -1.51 -9.98
C MET A 123 -11.53 -1.84 -11.23
N MET A 124 -12.82 -1.48 -11.26
CA MET A 124 -13.70 -1.71 -12.43
C MET A 124 -13.26 -0.89 -13.64
N GLN A 125 -12.93 0.40 -13.45
CA GLN A 125 -12.42 1.26 -14.51
C GLN A 125 -11.10 0.74 -15.08
N SER A 126 -10.20 0.28 -14.20
CA SER A 126 -8.92 -0.33 -14.58
C SER A 126 -9.09 -1.62 -15.38
N ALA A 127 -10.12 -2.43 -15.09
CA ALA A 127 -10.43 -3.63 -15.86
C ALA A 127 -10.96 -3.29 -17.25
N LEU A 128 -11.80 -2.25 -17.38
CA LEU A 128 -12.34 -1.79 -18.65
C LEU A 128 -11.26 -1.22 -19.58
N THR A 129 -10.22 -0.56 -19.04
CA THR A 129 -9.13 -0.02 -19.86
C THR A 129 -8.17 -1.08 -20.40
N ARG A 130 -8.19 -2.32 -19.87
CA ARG A 130 -7.26 -3.38 -20.27
C ARG A 130 -7.64 -4.07 -21.59
N GLY A 131 -8.84 -3.84 -22.14
CA GLY A 131 -9.34 -4.58 -23.31
C GLY A 131 -9.47 -6.09 -23.05
N PRO A 132 -10.16 -6.86 -23.92
CA PRO A 132 -10.19 -8.31 -23.78
C PRO A 132 -8.76 -8.87 -23.99
N SER A 133 -8.36 -9.83 -23.15
CA SER A 133 -7.11 -10.58 -23.36
C SER A 133 -7.08 -11.14 -24.78
N PRO A 134 -5.95 -11.07 -25.51
CA PRO A 134 -5.83 -11.74 -26.79
C PRO A 134 -6.13 -13.23 -26.56
N LYS A 135 -7.16 -13.75 -27.23
CA LYS A 135 -7.41 -15.19 -27.24
C LYS A 135 -6.13 -15.85 -27.70
N GLY A 136 -5.61 -16.77 -26.89
CA GLY A 136 -4.40 -17.51 -27.20
C GLY A 136 -4.48 -18.01 -28.63
N GLY A 137 -3.46 -17.66 -29.43
CA GLY A 137 -3.29 -18.26 -30.74
C GLY A 137 -3.06 -19.74 -30.52
N GLU A 138 -4.11 -20.54 -30.71
CA GLU A 138 -3.93 -21.94 -31.05
C GLU A 138 -3.25 -21.94 -32.42
N GLY A 139 -1.99 -22.35 -32.41
CA GLY A 139 -1.19 -22.53 -33.60
C GLY A 139 -1.59 -23.81 -34.34
N SER A 140 -1.28 -23.75 -35.65
CA SER A 140 -1.32 -24.79 -36.69
C SER A 140 -2.65 -24.97 -37.42
#